data_AF-A0A380ECP5-F1
#
_entry.id   AF-A0A380ECP5-F1
#
_cell.length_a   1.000
_cell.length_b   1.000
_cell.length_c   1.000
_cell.angle_alpha   90.00
_cell.angle_beta   90.00
_cell.angle_gamma   90.00
#
_symmetry.space_group_name_H-M   'P 1'
#
loop_
_entity.id
_entity.type
_entity.pdbx_description
1 polymer ?
#
loop_
_entity_poly.entity_id
_entity_poly.type
_entity_poly.pdbx_seq_one_letter_code
_entity_poly.pdbx_strand_id
1 'polypeptide(L)'
;MSMKAKYFQMKRKSKSKGEIFIYGDIVSDKWFESDVTATDFKNKLDELGDISEIDVHINSSGGSVFEGHAIYNMLKMHPAKINIYVDALAASIASVIAMSGDTIFMHQK
;
A
#
# COMPACT_ATOMS: atom_id res chain seq x y z
N MET A 1 -11.22 -26.11 -5.77
CA MET A 1 -10.68 -25.33 -4.63
C MET A 1 -10.67 -23.87 -5.02
N SER A 2 -11.64 -23.09 -4.52
CA SER A 2 -11.72 -21.65 -4.81
C SER A 2 -10.53 -20.95 -4.13
N MET A 3 -9.68 -20.28 -4.90
CA MET A 3 -8.65 -19.40 -4.35
C MET A 3 -9.36 -18.26 -3.64
N LYS A 4 -9.36 -18.28 -2.30
CA LYS A 4 -9.74 -17.12 -1.49
C LYS A 4 -8.86 -15.95 -1.93
N ALA A 5 -9.46 -14.90 -2.48
CA ALA A 5 -8.78 -13.63 -2.68
C ALA A 5 -8.29 -13.16 -1.30
N LYS A 6 -6.98 -13.27 -1.05
CA LYS A 6 -6.35 -12.67 0.13
C LYS A 6 -6.34 -11.17 -0.14
N TYR A 7 -7.14 -10.43 0.62
CA TYR A 7 -7.37 -9.00 0.44
C TYR A 7 -6.12 -8.15 0.74
N PHE A 8 -5.12 -8.70 1.42
CA PHE A 8 -3.80 -8.11 1.60
C PHE A 8 -2.73 -9.13 1.17
N GLN A 9 -2.00 -8.82 0.11
CA GLN A 9 -0.85 -9.61 -0.34
C GLN A 9 0.35 -8.67 -0.43
N MET A 10 1.52 -9.09 0.01
CA MET A 10 2.77 -8.50 -0.43
C MET A 10 3.62 -9.62 -0.99
N LYS A 11 4.16 -9.41 -2.19
CA LYS A 11 5.00 -10.41 -2.87
C LYS A 11 6.17 -9.68 -3.51
N ARG A 12 7.37 -10.24 -3.35
CA ARG A 12 8.47 -9.89 -4.24
C ARG A 12 8.09 -10.34 -5.65
N LYS A 13 7.94 -9.37 -6.55
CA LYS A 13 7.66 -9.58 -7.99
C LYS A 13 8.93 -10.04 -8.71
N SER A 14 10.10 -9.62 -8.21
CA SER A 14 11.42 -10.06 -8.64
C SER A 14 12.45 -9.90 -7.49
N LYS A 15 13.74 -10.18 -7.74
CA LYS A 15 14.81 -9.96 -6.75
C LYS A 15 14.92 -8.50 -6.26
N SER A 16 14.50 -7.52 -7.07
CA SER A 16 14.70 -6.10 -6.80
C SER A 16 13.40 -5.30 -6.68
N LYS A 17 12.24 -5.95 -6.83
CA LYS A 17 10.94 -5.29 -6.90
C LYS A 17 9.91 -5.91 -5.95
N GLY A 18 9.39 -5.08 -5.05
CA GLY A 18 8.29 -5.42 -4.15
C GLY A 18 6.93 -4.98 -4.70
N GLU A 19 5.87 -5.60 -4.21
CA GLU A 19 4.49 -5.24 -4.53
C GLU A 19 3.67 -5.22 -3.24
N ILE A 20 2.86 -4.17 -3.07
CA ILE A 20 2.07 -3.84 -1.88
C ILE A 20 0.65 -3.51 -2.29
N PHE A 21 -0.34 -3.93 -1.49
CA PHE A 21 -1.75 -3.63 -1.75
C PHE A 21 -2.38 -2.96 -0.53
N ILE A 22 -2.94 -1.76 -0.69
CA ILE A 22 -3.70 -1.02 0.34
C ILE A 22 -5.17 -1.10 -0.05
N TYR A 23 -5.81 -2.20 0.33
CA TYR A 23 -7.15 -2.59 -0.10
C TYR A 23 -8.08 -2.72 1.10
N GLY A 24 -8.97 -1.75 1.29
CA GLY A 24 -9.81 -1.64 2.48
C GLY A 24 -9.61 -0.32 3.20
N ASP A 25 -10.21 -0.18 4.38
CA ASP A 25 -10.13 1.05 5.16
C ASP A 25 -8.82 1.13 5.94
N ILE A 26 -8.32 2.36 6.08
CA ILE A 26 -7.10 2.65 6.85
C ILE A 26 -7.51 2.95 8.29
N VAL A 27 -7.10 2.11 9.24
CA VAL A 27 -7.61 2.15 10.62
C VAL A 27 -6.49 1.93 11.62
N SER A 28 -6.68 2.36 12.86
CA SER A 28 -5.71 2.09 13.94
C SER A 28 -5.85 0.67 14.50
N ASP A 29 -7.06 0.14 14.51
CA ASP A 29 -7.37 -1.23 14.94
C ASP A 29 -8.23 -1.92 13.89
N LYS A 30 -7.87 -3.14 13.51
CA LYS A 30 -8.58 -3.90 12.47
C LYS A 30 -9.96 -4.32 12.93
N TRP A 31 -10.98 -4.02 12.14
CA TRP A 31 -12.34 -4.51 12.32
C TRP A 31 -12.66 -5.62 11.31
N PHE A 32 -12.05 -5.52 10.12
CA PHE A 32 -12.10 -6.51 9.05
C PHE A 32 -10.70 -6.93 8.63
N GLU A 33 -10.61 -8.12 8.03
CA GLU A 33 -9.34 -8.64 7.48
C GLU A 33 -8.78 -7.79 6.33
N SER A 34 -9.64 -7.03 5.66
CA SER A 34 -9.26 -6.06 4.62
C SER A 34 -8.64 -4.79 5.19
N ASP A 35 -8.83 -4.49 6.47
CA ASP A 35 -8.38 -3.22 6.99
C ASP A 35 -6.85 -3.12 7.00
N VAL A 36 -6.33 -1.91 6.84
CA VAL A 36 -4.90 -1.64 6.79
C VAL A 36 -4.53 -0.74 7.96
N THR A 37 -3.62 -1.21 8.80
CA THR A 37 -3.00 -0.40 9.86
C THR A 37 -1.58 -0.01 9.46
N ALA A 38 -1.05 1.08 9.99
CA ALA A 38 0.34 1.49 9.72
C ALA A 38 1.34 0.44 10.25
N THR A 39 1.01 -0.24 11.35
CA THR A 39 1.85 -1.31 11.91
C THR A 39 1.96 -2.50 10.96
N ASP A 40 0.83 -2.97 10.41
CA ASP A 40 0.83 -4.08 9.46
C ASP A 40 1.54 -3.71 8.17
N PHE A 41 1.33 -2.47 7.71
CA PHE A 41 2.02 -1.93 6.55
C PHE A 41 3.54 -1.93 6.77
N LYS A 42 4.01 -1.42 7.91
CA LYS A 42 5.43 -1.39 8.26
C LYS A 42 6.04 -2.78 8.28
N ASN A 43 5.41 -3.72 8.98
CA ASN A 43 5.92 -5.09 9.09
C ASN A 43 6.11 -5.72 7.71
N LYS A 44 5.14 -5.49 6.81
CA LYS A 44 5.23 -6.00 5.45
C LYS A 44 6.22 -5.25 4.57
N LEU A 45 6.40 -3.94 4.77
CA LEU A 45 7.46 -3.18 4.11
C LEU A 45 8.84 -3.71 4.50
N ASP A 46 9.05 -3.99 5.80
CA ASP A 46 10.32 -4.55 6.30
C ASP A 46 10.58 -5.97 5.76
N GLU A 47 9.53 -6.80 5.60
CA GLU A 47 9.63 -8.15 5.01
C GLU A 47 10.14 -8.14 3.56
N LEU A 48 10.00 -7.03 2.84
CA LEU A 48 10.50 -6.92 1.46
C LEU A 48 12.04 -6.91 1.39
N GLY A 49 12.72 -6.58 2.49
CA GLY A 49 14.18 -6.46 2.55
C GLY A 49 14.75 -5.49 1.53
N ASP A 50 15.98 -5.72 1.09
CA ASP A 50 16.63 -4.85 0.11
C ASP A 50 15.95 -4.98 -1.27
N ILE A 51 15.23 -3.93 -1.66
CA ILE A 51 14.60 -3.76 -2.97
C ILE A 51 14.82 -2.34 -3.49
N SER A 52 14.88 -2.19 -4.80
CA SER A 52 15.11 -0.90 -5.47
C SER A 52 13.83 -0.27 -6.00
N GLU A 53 12.73 -1.03 -6.07
CA GLU A 53 11.43 -0.56 -6.57
C GLU A 53 10.27 -1.20 -5.82
N ILE A 54 9.22 -0.43 -5.55
CA ILE A 54 7.97 -0.89 -4.93
C ILE A 54 6.80 -0.43 -5.80
N ASP A 55 5.97 -1.38 -6.21
CA ASP A 55 4.63 -1.09 -6.73
C ASP A 55 3.63 -1.10 -5.56
N VAL A 56 2.92 0.00 -5.35
CA VAL A 56 1.87 0.13 -4.33
C VAL A 56 0.53 0.28 -5.04
N HIS A 57 -0.34 -0.69 -4.85
CA HIS A 57 -1.69 -0.75 -5.40
C HIS A 57 -2.69 -0.23 -4.37
N ILE A 58 -3.54 0.72 -4.73
CA ILE A 58 -4.49 1.38 -3.83
C ILE A 58 -5.92 1.18 -4.35
N ASN A 59 -6.75 0.61 -3.47
CA ASN A 59 -8.20 0.58 -3.61
C ASN A 59 -8.83 0.80 -2.22
N SER A 60 -8.97 2.07 -1.83
CA SER A 60 -9.38 2.45 -0.49
C SER A 60 -10.22 3.74 -0.49
N SER A 61 -11.27 3.73 0.33
CA SER A 61 -12.07 4.90 0.70
C SER A 61 -11.33 5.89 1.62
N GLY A 62 -10.20 5.48 2.20
CA GLY A 62 -9.48 6.23 3.22
C GLY A 62 -9.73 5.69 4.63
N GLY A 63 -9.81 6.60 5.60
CA GLY A 63 -9.96 6.26 7.03
C GLY A 63 -9.15 7.18 7.95
N SER A 64 -8.46 6.60 8.92
CA SER A 64 -7.65 7.29 9.91
C SER A 64 -6.52 8.12 9.28
N VAL A 65 -6.58 9.43 9.52
CA VAL A 65 -5.59 10.40 9.03
C VAL A 65 -4.20 10.10 9.58
N PHE A 66 -4.09 9.73 10.85
CA PHE A 66 -2.80 9.48 11.51
C PHE A 66 -2.12 8.22 10.97
N GLU A 67 -2.88 7.14 10.80
CA GLU A 67 -2.37 5.88 10.23
C GLU A 67 -1.93 6.09 8.78
N GLY A 68 -2.77 6.74 7.97
CA GLY A 68 -2.42 7.00 6.58
C GLY A 68 -1.24 7.95 6.43
N HIS A 69 -1.10 8.95 7.30
CA HIS A 69 0.08 9.82 7.31
C HIS A 69 1.35 9.08 7.71
N ALA A 70 1.27 8.12 8.64
CA ALA A 70 2.39 7.26 8.96
C ALA A 70 2.82 6.39 7.76
N ILE A 71 1.87 5.77 7.06
CA ILE A 71 2.11 5.01 5.83
C ILE A 71 2.76 5.89 4.75
N TYR A 72 2.23 7.09 4.54
CA TYR A 72 2.80 8.08 3.62
C TYR A 72 4.28 8.34 3.92
N ASN A 73 4.62 8.61 5.18
CA ASN A 73 5.99 8.91 5.59
C ASN A 73 6.91 7.69 5.42
N MET A 74 6.44 6.48 5.74
CA MET A 74 7.21 5.24 5.53
C MET A 74 7.58 5.07 4.05
N LEU A 75 6.61 5.25 3.15
CA LEU A 75 6.86 5.19 1.71
C LEU A 75 7.80 6.31 1.24
N LYS A 76 7.61 7.54 1.72
CA LYS A 76 8.41 8.69 1.28
C LYS A 76 9.88 8.63 1.74
N MET A 77 10.15 7.99 2.87
CA MET A 77 11.49 7.80 3.41
C MET A 77 12.18 6.54 2.86
N HIS A 78 11.45 5.66 2.18
CA HIS A 78 12.01 4.43 1.67
C HIS A 78 12.96 4.70 0.48
N PRO A 79 14.14 4.09 0.41
CA PRO A 79 15.13 4.36 -0.65
C PRO A 79 14.74 3.80 -2.03
N ALA A 80 13.83 2.82 -2.06
CA ALA A 80 13.30 2.27 -3.31
C ALA A 80 12.45 3.30 -4.07
N LYS A 81 12.46 3.22 -5.39
CA LYS A 81 11.50 3.95 -6.24
C LYS A 81 10.07 3.46 -5.95
N ILE A 82 9.16 4.37 -5.64
CA ILE A 82 7.76 4.05 -5.31
C ILE A 82 6.86 4.39 -6.51
N ASN A 83 6.23 3.36 -7.09
CA ASN A 83 5.19 3.53 -8.09
C ASN A 83 3.83 3.29 -7.43
N ILE A 84 2.88 4.20 -7.64
CA ILE A 84 1.52 4.09 -7.12
C ILE A 84 0.57 3.75 -8.26
N TYR A 85 -0.28 2.76 -8.05
CA TYR A 85 -1.35 2.37 -8.95
C TYR A 85 -2.67 2.53 -8.22
N VAL A 86 -3.50 3.47 -8.66
CA VAL A 86 -4.86 3.61 -8.18
C VAL A 86 -5.72 2.66 -9.01
N ASP A 87 -5.89 1.44 -8.50
CA ASP A 87 -6.53 0.36 -9.24
C ASP A 87 -8.04 0.54 -9.37
N ALA A 88 -8.65 1.26 -8.43
CA ALA A 88 -10.05 1.66 -8.52
C ALA A 88 -10.32 2.99 -7.80
N LEU A 89 -9.88 3.11 -6.54
CA LEU A 89 -10.17 4.28 -5.71
C LEU A 89 -9.00 4.60 -4.76
N ALA A 90 -8.65 5.88 -4.67
CA ALA A 90 -7.81 6.43 -3.61
C ALA A 90 -8.49 7.69 -3.07
N ALA A 91 -9.45 7.51 -2.16
CA ALA A 91 -10.24 8.60 -1.60
C ALA A 91 -9.77 9.01 -0.19
N SER A 92 -10.05 10.26 0.19
CA SER A 92 -9.70 10.80 1.51
C SER A 92 -8.21 10.59 1.85
N ILE A 93 -7.83 10.10 3.03
CA ILE A 93 -6.42 9.89 3.40
C ILE A 93 -5.67 8.96 2.43
N ALA A 94 -6.36 8.06 1.72
CA ALA A 94 -5.71 7.21 0.71
C ALA A 94 -5.19 8.03 -0.48
N SER A 95 -5.78 9.19 -0.79
CA SER A 95 -5.24 10.10 -1.82
C SER A 95 -3.93 10.74 -1.38
N VAL A 96 -3.80 11.04 -0.08
CA VAL A 96 -2.54 11.53 0.49
C VAL A 96 -1.48 10.44 0.42
N ILE A 97 -1.80 9.20 0.79
CA ILE A 97 -0.88 8.07 0.61
C ILE A 97 -0.46 7.92 -0.85
N ALA A 98 -1.39 8.02 -1.79
CA ALA A 98 -1.08 7.96 -3.22
C ALA A 98 -0.05 9.01 -3.64
N MET A 99 -0.03 10.19 -3.01
CA MET A 99 0.95 11.23 -3.27
C MET A 99 2.36 10.93 -2.75
N SER A 100 2.59 9.84 -2.00
CA SER A 100 3.94 9.46 -1.57
C SER A 100 4.79 8.91 -2.72
N GLY A 101 4.16 8.47 -3.80
CA GLY A 101 4.83 7.86 -4.95
C GLY A 101 5.70 8.82 -5.76
N ASP A 102 6.74 8.29 -6.38
CA ASP A 102 7.53 8.98 -7.41
C ASP A 102 6.78 9.04 -8.74
N THR A 103 5.89 8.08 -8.99
CA THR A 103 5.02 8.06 -10.17
C THR A 103 3.65 7.51 -9.78
N ILE A 104 2.58 8.14 -10.24
CA ILE A 104 1.19 7.78 -9.92
C ILE A 104 0.44 7.45 -11.21
N PHE A 105 -0.19 6.28 -11.24
CA PHE A 105 -0.99 5.79 -12.36
C PHE A 105 -2.45 5.67 -11.93
N MET A 106 -3.36 6.41 -12.59
CA MET A 106 -4.81 6.37 -12.30
C MET A 106 -5.58 5.31 -13.10
N HIS A 107 -5.00 4.83 -14.21
CA HIS A 107 -5.52 3.75 -15.04
C HIS A 107 -4.38 3.34 -15.99
N GLN A 108 -4.12 2.04 -16.14
CA GLN A 108 -3.26 1.52 -17.20
C GLN A 108 -4.09 0.64 -18.14
N LYS A 109 -3.84 0.77 -19.45
CA LYS A 109 -4.40 -0.09 -20.50
C LYS A 109 -3.67 -1.41 -20.58
#